data_AF-A0A7Y0BW80-F1
#
_entry.id   AF-A0A7Y0BW80-F1
#
_cell.length_a   1.000
_cell.length_b   1.000
_cell.length_c   1.000
_cell.angle_alpha   90.00
_cell.angle_beta   90.00
_cell.angle_gamma   90.00
#
_symmetry.space_group_name_H-M   'P 1'
#
loop_
_entity.id
_entity.type
_entity.pdbx_description
1 polymer ?
#
loop_
_entity_poly.entity_id
_entity_poly.type
_entity_poly.pdbx_seq_one_letter_code
_entity_poly.pdbx_strand_id
1 'polypeptide(L)'
;MIIVDTPLQRREQEGRPIRVDLVGAGFMARGVAPQITTAVPGMRVGKMDRLGGYMRYGPAENLPTARAQDLLPIGLAEGCRLKRAISKATLLTFADVELPPNRLCDRLWREQLARFFPDYSKSRNEATP
;
A
#
# COMPACT_ATOMS: atom_id res chain seq x y z
N MET A 1 9.64 21.94 16.50
CA MET A 1 9.39 22.31 17.92
C MET A 1 10.41 21.57 18.79
N ILE A 2 11.31 22.31 19.46
CA ILE A 2 12.56 21.78 20.08
C ILE A 2 12.38 20.52 20.96
N ILE A 3 11.22 20.35 21.60
CA ILE A 3 10.92 19.23 22.50
C ILE A 3 10.79 17.89 21.74
N VAL A 4 10.20 17.90 20.54
CA VAL A 4 9.93 16.67 19.76
C VAL A 4 10.94 16.44 18.64
N ASP A 5 11.61 17.49 18.17
CA ASP A 5 12.55 17.41 17.05
C ASP A 5 13.77 16.56 17.40
N THR A 6 14.35 16.76 18.59
CA THR A 6 15.56 16.03 19.02
C THR A 6 15.29 14.53 19.18
N PRO A 7 14.22 14.07 19.87
CA PRO A 7 13.87 12.65 19.93
C PRO A 7 13.53 12.02 18.57
N LEU A 8 12.96 12.79 17.64
CA LEU A 8 12.62 12.33 16.30
C LEU A 8 13.87 12.17 15.41
N GLN A 9 14.78 13.14 15.45
CA GLN A 9 16.09 13.03 14.78
C GLN A 9 16.89 11.85 15.31
N ARG A 10 16.90 11.64 16.63
CA ARG A 10 17.54 10.48 17.24
C ARG A 10 16.96 9.16 16.70
N ARG A 11 15.64 9.05 16.61
CA ARG A 11 14.97 7.88 16.02
C ARG A 11 15.32 7.66 14.55
N GLU A 12 15.49 8.73 13.78
CA GLU A 12 15.95 8.64 12.38
C GLU A 12 17.39 8.09 12.32
N GLN A 13 18.30 8.63 13.13
CA GLN A 13 19.70 8.19 13.20
C GLN A 13 19.84 6.74 13.67
N GLU A 14 19.01 6.33 14.62
CA GLU A 14 18.95 4.95 15.15
C GLU A 14 18.21 3.98 14.22
N GLY A 15 17.65 4.45 13.09
CA GLY A 15 16.86 3.62 12.17
C GLY A 15 15.55 3.09 12.79
N ARG A 16 15.04 3.73 13.84
CA ARG A 16 13.87 3.30 14.61
C ARG A 16 12.74 4.35 14.56
N PRO A 17 12.14 4.61 13.38
CA PRO A 17 11.14 5.66 13.23
C PRO A 17 9.81 5.30 13.90
N ILE A 18 9.08 6.33 14.30
CA ILE A 18 7.67 6.25 14.72
C ILE A 18 6.82 6.00 13.47
N ARG A 19 6.02 4.94 13.49
CA ARG A 19 5.10 4.62 12.40
C ARG A 19 3.72 5.19 12.71
N VAL A 20 3.16 5.93 11.76
CA VAL A 20 1.86 6.59 11.91
C VAL A 20 0.94 6.16 10.80
N ASP A 21 -0.24 5.68 11.17
CA ASP A 21 -1.30 5.37 10.22
C ASP A 21 -2.18 6.61 10.00
N LEU A 22 -2.51 6.85 8.73
CA LEU A 22 -3.36 7.97 8.33
C LEU A 22 -4.77 7.46 8.06
N VAL A 23 -5.72 8.04 8.78
CA VAL A 23 -7.13 7.67 8.70
C VAL A 23 -7.85 8.65 7.75
N GLY A 24 -8.16 8.18 6.55
CA GLY A 24 -8.85 8.95 5.51
C GLY A 24 -7.89 9.58 4.50
N ALA A 25 -8.28 9.63 3.23
CA ALA A 25 -7.48 10.24 2.14
C ALA A 25 -8.02 11.63 1.72
N GLY A 26 -8.66 12.35 2.64
CA GLY A 26 -9.27 13.67 2.40
C GLY A 26 -8.25 14.80 2.14
N PHE A 27 -8.75 16.03 2.02
CA PHE A 27 -7.91 17.23 1.81
C PHE A 27 -6.78 17.34 2.84
N MET A 28 -7.08 17.08 4.11
CA MET A 28 -6.10 17.10 5.20
C MET A 28 -5.02 16.01 5.04
N ALA A 29 -5.41 14.79 4.68
CA ALA A 29 -4.46 13.70 4.52
C ALA A 29 -3.49 13.91 3.35
N ARG A 30 -3.91 14.61 2.29
CA ARG A 30 -3.04 15.02 1.18
C ARG A 30 -1.92 15.97 1.61
N GLY A 31 -2.13 16.78 2.67
CA GLY A 31 -1.10 17.64 3.24
C GLY A 31 -0.24 16.93 4.29
N VAL A 32 -0.87 16.12 5.14
CA VAL A 32 -0.20 15.46 6.26
C VAL A 32 0.70 14.32 5.81
N ALA A 33 0.32 13.52 4.80
CA ALA A 33 1.14 12.38 4.36
C ALA A 33 2.50 12.81 3.77
N PRO A 34 2.58 13.80 2.85
CA PRO A 34 3.86 14.32 2.38
C PRO A 34 4.66 14.95 3.51
N GLN A 35 4.04 15.73 4.40
CA GLN A 35 4.72 16.35 5.53
C GLN A 35 5.39 15.30 6.44
N ILE A 36 4.69 14.23 6.81
CA ILE A 36 5.25 13.12 7.60
C ILE A 36 6.38 12.41 6.84
N THR A 37 6.23 12.24 5.52
CA THR A 37 7.16 11.45 4.71
C THR A 37 8.44 12.22 4.35
N THR A 38 8.36 13.53 4.14
CA THR A 38 9.47 14.33 3.59
C THR A 38 10.04 15.34 4.56
N ALA A 39 9.24 15.82 5.52
CA ALA A 39 9.60 16.96 6.36
C ALA A 39 9.72 16.61 7.85
N VAL A 40 9.35 15.39 8.28
CA VAL A 40 9.44 14.96 9.68
C VAL A 40 10.41 13.77 9.82
N PRO A 41 11.68 14.03 10.17
CA PRO A 41 12.65 12.98 10.49
C PRO A 41 12.10 12.05 11.56
N GLY A 42 12.40 10.76 11.47
CA GLY A 42 12.02 9.76 12.47
C GLY A 42 10.54 9.39 12.45
N MET A 43 9.76 9.77 11.42
CA MET A 43 8.39 9.33 11.21
C MET A 43 8.18 8.68 9.84
N ARG A 44 7.29 7.69 9.76
CA ARG A 44 6.90 7.01 8.50
C ARG A 44 5.41 6.65 8.49
N VAL A 45 4.77 6.67 7.31
CA VAL A 45 3.38 6.21 7.15
C VAL A 45 3.29 4.66 7.25
N GLY A 46 2.25 4.13 7.92
CA GLY A 46 2.09 2.69 8.21
C GLY A 46 1.31 1.86 7.16
N LYS A 47 0.62 0.80 7.60
CA LYS A 47 0.06 -0.30 6.75
C LYS A 47 -1.41 -0.08 6.43
N MET A 48 -1.90 -0.66 5.32
CA MET A 48 -3.32 -0.63 4.99
C MET A 48 -4.20 -1.35 6.00
N ASP A 49 -5.30 -0.69 6.36
CA ASP A 49 -6.32 -1.15 7.30
C ASP A 49 -7.19 -2.30 6.76
N ARG A 50 -8.22 -2.71 7.51
CA ARG A 50 -9.21 -3.71 7.08
C ARG A 50 -10.25 -3.12 6.13
N LEU A 51 -11.01 -3.98 5.44
CA LEU A 51 -12.18 -3.52 4.65
C LEU A 51 -13.19 -2.78 5.54
N GLY A 52 -13.77 -1.70 5.00
CA GLY A 52 -14.61 -0.78 5.76
C GLY A 52 -13.84 0.18 6.69
N GLY A 53 -12.51 0.21 6.56
CA GLY A 53 -11.66 1.23 7.16
C GLY A 53 -11.65 2.54 6.35
N TYR A 54 -10.63 3.35 6.56
CA TYR A 54 -10.55 4.72 6.05
C TYR A 54 -9.50 4.89 4.94
N MET A 55 -8.59 3.93 4.77
CA MET A 55 -7.50 4.05 3.80
C MET A 55 -7.90 3.64 2.38
N ARG A 56 -8.97 2.86 2.21
CA ARG A 56 -9.28 2.22 0.91
C ARG A 56 -10.77 2.24 0.61
N TYR A 57 -11.05 2.51 -0.66
CA TYR A 57 -12.32 2.28 -1.32
C TYR A 57 -12.02 1.63 -2.66
N GLY A 58 -12.71 0.54 -3.01
CA GLY A 58 -12.48 -0.20 -4.26
C GLY A 58 -13.73 -0.15 -5.12
N PRO A 59 -13.76 0.61 -6.23
CA PRO A 59 -14.84 0.51 -7.19
C PRO A 59 -14.82 -0.87 -7.86
N ALA A 60 -15.98 -1.33 -8.31
CA ALA A 60 -16.05 -2.48 -9.20
C ALA A 60 -15.44 -2.08 -10.57
N GLU A 61 -14.57 -2.92 -11.10
CA GLU A 61 -13.96 -2.75 -12.41
C GLU A 61 -14.14 -4.05 -13.21
N ASN A 62 -14.20 -3.91 -14.53
CA ASN A 62 -14.30 -5.04 -15.44
C ASN A 62 -13.02 -5.87 -15.40
N LEU A 63 -13.19 -7.19 -15.41
CA LEU A 63 -12.07 -8.13 -15.33
C LEU A 63 -10.98 -7.88 -16.39
N PRO A 64 -11.28 -7.66 -17.68
CA PRO A 64 -10.24 -7.38 -18.68
C PRO A 64 -9.42 -6.12 -18.35
N THR A 65 -10.08 -5.02 -17.97
CA THR A 65 -9.43 -3.76 -17.58
C THR A 65 -8.55 -3.96 -16.35
N ALA A 66 -9.09 -4.60 -15.31
CA ALA A 66 -8.38 -4.83 -14.06
C ALA A 66 -7.11 -5.67 -14.24
N ARG A 67 -7.11 -6.60 -15.21
CA ARG A 67 -5.97 -7.46 -15.53
C ARG A 67 -4.95 -6.76 -16.43
N ALA A 68 -5.42 -6.03 -17.44
CA ALA A 68 -4.55 -5.25 -18.32
C ALA A 68 -3.75 -4.17 -17.55
N GLN A 69 -4.35 -3.59 -16.51
CA GLN A 69 -3.71 -2.56 -15.68
C GLN A 69 -3.08 -3.12 -14.38
N ASP A 70 -3.12 -4.43 -14.18
CA ASP A 70 -2.61 -5.12 -12.98
C ASP A 70 -3.08 -4.50 -11.65
N LEU A 71 -4.39 -4.20 -11.57
CA LEU A 71 -5.01 -3.58 -10.41
C LEU A 71 -4.97 -4.52 -9.20
N LEU A 72 -4.68 -3.97 -8.03
CA LEU A 72 -4.67 -4.67 -6.75
C LEU A 72 -6.11 -4.98 -6.31
N PRO A 73 -6.50 -6.27 -6.21
CA PRO A 73 -7.81 -6.63 -5.72
C PRO A 73 -8.00 -6.16 -4.28
N ILE A 74 -9.16 -5.56 -3.98
CA ILE A 74 -9.43 -4.97 -2.67
C ILE A 74 -9.31 -6.00 -1.53
N GLY A 75 -9.66 -7.27 -1.78
CA GLY A 75 -9.52 -8.36 -0.81
C GLY A 75 -8.07 -8.76 -0.49
N LEU A 76 -7.10 -8.35 -1.31
CA LEU A 76 -5.68 -8.59 -1.05
C LEU A 76 -4.97 -7.37 -0.45
N ALA A 77 -5.63 -6.22 -0.37
CA ALA A 77 -4.99 -4.97 0.04
C ALA A 77 -4.71 -4.88 1.56
N GLU A 78 -5.26 -5.76 2.39
CA GLU A 78 -5.18 -5.66 3.86
C GLU A 78 -3.79 -5.96 4.40
N GLY A 79 -3.23 -5.02 5.17
CA GLY A 79 -1.86 -5.13 5.68
C GLY A 79 -0.76 -4.85 4.65
N CYS A 80 -1.13 -4.56 3.39
CA CYS A 80 -0.18 -4.11 2.39
C CYS A 80 0.51 -2.81 2.81
N ARG A 81 1.78 -2.66 2.43
CA ARG A 81 2.52 -1.40 2.59
C ARG A 81 2.61 -0.71 1.24
N LEU A 82 2.37 0.60 1.20
CA LEU A 82 2.64 1.39 0.00
C LEU A 82 4.16 1.53 -0.23
N LYS A 83 4.60 1.27 -1.46
CA LYS A 83 5.98 1.46 -1.92
C LYS A 83 6.30 2.92 -2.23
N ARG A 84 5.27 3.72 -2.57
CA ARG A 84 5.39 5.12 -2.96
C ARG A 84 4.18 5.94 -2.52
N ALA A 85 4.31 7.26 -2.54
CA ALA A 85 3.19 8.17 -2.33
C ALA A 85 2.19 8.04 -3.49
N ILE A 86 0.89 7.99 -3.16
CA ILE A 86 -0.22 7.84 -4.11
C ILE A 86 -1.26 8.93 -3.87
N SER A 87 -1.77 9.52 -4.94
CA SER A 87 -2.83 10.52 -4.88
C SER A 87 -4.17 9.89 -4.46
N LYS A 88 -5.00 10.64 -3.74
CA LYS A 88 -6.38 10.21 -3.44
C LYS A 88 -7.12 9.92 -4.75
N ALA A 89 -7.91 8.84 -4.76
CA ALA A 89 -8.72 8.36 -5.88
C ALA A 89 -7.91 7.71 -7.02
N THR A 90 -6.63 7.40 -6.78
CA THR A 90 -5.85 6.55 -7.67
C THR A 90 -6.19 5.08 -7.42
N LEU A 91 -6.40 4.32 -8.50
CA LEU A 91 -6.50 2.87 -8.44
C LEU A 91 -5.12 2.28 -8.14
N LEU A 92 -5.05 1.42 -7.13
CA LEU A 92 -3.80 0.77 -6.73
C LEU A 92 -3.51 -0.41 -7.65
N THR A 93 -2.24 -0.57 -7.98
CA THR A 93 -1.69 -1.72 -8.71
C THR A 93 -0.81 -2.55 -7.78
N PHE A 94 -0.42 -3.76 -8.19
CA PHE A 94 0.57 -4.54 -7.45
C PHE A 94 1.94 -3.85 -7.39
N ALA A 95 2.28 -3.00 -8.36
CA ALA A 95 3.51 -2.22 -8.34
C ALA A 95 3.55 -1.19 -7.20
N ASP A 96 2.39 -0.76 -6.71
CA ASP A 96 2.27 0.26 -5.66
C ASP A 96 2.44 -0.29 -4.25
N VAL A 97 2.36 -1.62 -4.09
CA VAL A 97 2.29 -2.24 -2.77
C VAL A 97 3.33 -3.35 -2.57
N GLU A 98 3.74 -3.50 -1.33
CA GLU A 98 4.39 -4.68 -0.79
C GLU A 98 3.34 -5.53 -0.08
N LEU A 99 3.19 -6.78 -0.53
CA LEU A 99 2.29 -7.76 0.06
C LEU A 99 2.91 -8.34 1.34
N PRO A 100 2.14 -8.52 2.43
CA PRO A 100 2.60 -9.27 3.59
C PRO A 100 2.99 -10.70 3.22
N PRO A 101 4.10 -11.23 3.75
CA PRO A 101 4.49 -12.60 3.47
C PRO A 101 3.49 -13.60 4.08
N ASN A 102 3.41 -14.78 3.49
CA ASN A 102 2.73 -15.96 4.03
C ASN A 102 1.20 -15.84 4.27
N ARG A 103 0.49 -14.97 3.54
CA ARG A 103 -0.98 -14.94 3.61
C ARG A 103 -1.62 -16.06 2.77
N LEU A 104 -2.58 -16.77 3.37
CA LEU A 104 -3.37 -17.79 2.68
C LEU A 104 -4.12 -17.22 1.48
N CYS A 105 -4.70 -16.03 1.61
CA CYS A 105 -5.45 -15.40 0.52
C CYS A 105 -4.58 -15.12 -0.71
N ASP A 106 -3.33 -14.70 -0.54
CA ASP A 106 -2.39 -14.46 -1.65
C ASP A 106 -2.03 -15.76 -2.38
N ARG A 107 -1.89 -16.86 -1.63
CA ARG A 107 -1.62 -18.18 -2.20
C ARG A 107 -2.82 -18.68 -3.01
N LEU A 108 -4.01 -18.70 -2.41
CA LEU A 108 -5.24 -19.16 -3.08
C LEU A 108 -5.57 -18.31 -4.30
N TRP A 109 -5.35 -17.00 -4.23
CA TRP A 109 -5.55 -16.13 -5.37
C TRP A 109 -4.57 -16.43 -6.52
N ARG A 110 -3.29 -16.69 -6.22
CA ARG A 110 -2.32 -17.14 -7.24
C ARG A 110 -2.72 -18.49 -7.86
N GLU A 111 -3.20 -19.44 -7.06
CA GLU A 111 -3.70 -20.73 -7.55
C GLU A 111 -4.90 -20.55 -8.49
N GLN A 112 -5.84 -19.67 -8.14
CA GLN A 112 -6.97 -19.32 -9.03
C GLN A 112 -6.49 -18.72 -10.34
N LEU A 113 -5.51 -17.83 -10.32
CA LEU A 113 -4.98 -17.24 -11.55
C LEU A 113 -4.27 -18.28 -12.42
N ALA A 114 -3.48 -19.17 -11.85
CA ALA A 114 -2.86 -20.25 -12.61
C ALA A 114 -3.91 -21.17 -13.27
N ARG A 115 -5.04 -21.41 -12.59
CA ARG A 115 -6.12 -22.29 -13.06
C ARG A 115 -6.98 -21.64 -14.15
N PHE A 116 -7.37 -20.39 -13.98
CA PHE A 116 -8.39 -19.73 -14.81
C PHE A 116 -7.83 -18.66 -15.75
N PHE A 117 -6.63 -18.14 -15.47
CA PHE A 117 -5.99 -17.04 -16.22
C PHE A 117 -4.48 -17.29 -16.41
N PRO A 118 -4.08 -18.40 -17.04
CA PRO A 118 -2.69 -18.83 -17.10
C PRO A 118 -1.76 -17.81 -17.75
N ASP A 119 -2.20 -17.12 -18.81
CA ASP A 119 -1.37 -16.13 -19.52
C ASP A 119 -1.07 -14.90 -18.65
N TYR A 120 -2.09 -14.40 -17.94
CA TYR A 120 -1.92 -13.31 -16.98
C TYR A 120 -1.09 -13.75 -15.76
N SER A 121 -1.24 -15.00 -15.32
CA SER A 121 -0.41 -15.53 -14.23
C SER A 121 1.07 -15.58 -14.61
N LYS A 122 1.39 -15.95 -15.87
CA LYS A 122 2.76 -16.00 -16.37
C LYS A 122 3.36 -14.60 -16.46
N SER A 123 2.66 -13.65 -17.10
CA SER A 123 3.16 -12.28 -17.28
C SER A 123 3.49 -11.58 -15.95
N ARG A 124 2.69 -11.79 -14.90
CA ARG A 124 2.97 -11.19 -13.60
C ARG A 124 4.13 -11.86 -12.86
N ASN A 125 4.34 -13.17 -13.05
CA ASN A 125 5.50 -13.86 -12.47
C ASN A 125 6.81 -13.39 -13.14
N GLU A 126 6.78 -13.09 -14.43
CA GLU A 126 7.92 -12.55 -15.18
C GLU A 126 8.21 -11.08 -14.84
N ALA A 127 7.19 -10.31 -14.46
CA ALA A 127 7.32 -8.91 -14.04
C ALA A 127 7.78 -8.73 -12.57
N THR A 128 7.90 -9.82 -11.80
CA THR A 128 8.39 -9.80 -10.42
C THR A 128 9.87 -10.23 -10.42
N PRO A 129 10.84 -9.33 -10.14
CA PRO A 129 12.25 -9.71 -10.07
C PRO A 129 12.55 -10.68 -8.91
#